data_AF-A0ABC8EGV6-F1
#
_entry.id   AF-A0ABC8EGV6-F1
#
_cell.length_a   1.000
_cell.length_b   1.000
_cell.length_c   1.000
_cell.angle_alpha   90.00
_cell.angle_beta   90.00
_cell.angle_gamma   90.00
#
_symmetry.space_group_name_H-M   'P 1'
#
loop_
_entity.id
_entity.type
_entity.pdbx_description
1 polymer ?
#
loop_
_entity_poly.entity_id
_entity_poly.type
_entity_poly.pdbx_seq_one_letter_code
_entity_poly.pdbx_strand_id
1 'polypeptide(L)'
;MEKSGFFNAMKVGDTWDRIYKAENFAEYFATFIGNGVFPNPATGLQVIETDKMQVTIKKGKAWINGFIYINTDDLIIPIDVADGVLNRIDKIVLRYDTVKREIRVKVKNGNFASSPIEPLLQRDADAYELALADIKVSAGAIKITQADITDLRLNKSMCGIVHGTVEQVDTTTIFNQFQSWYTQKQKQYDDDITKWTKEKKEAFDKWYIENTTAFMNKFNKWYRENTTEWENDFNTWFESIKGQLDGDVAAKLTAKTIELENKIDNIEVPVKSVNGKTGEIELKAGDIKTSCEKSIEQRLDTIYREDTKSIMLYVDGVNGLDSNSGLSKSHPLLTLEKAFANIPTVHPNVYIEIIGDIQIKNDITLYNKFGNGLNLKLYSNNGSSIKGTKKELYFDNIAWITISDLIMDNVIVSSRLSSYVDVTKVTFKKQSFAVCAYMGGHVNVSNCTFENVSSACIYACGGVIHSSDNVGTAKFGLIAREGGVISKQGTQPSGTTSNEYTTNGGVIR
;
A
#
# COMPACT_ATOMS: atom_id res chain seq x y z
N MET A 1 -19.50 -75.22 -13.63
CA MET A 1 -18.32 -75.57 -14.43
C MET A 1 -17.11 -75.00 -13.72
N GLU A 2 -16.17 -75.83 -13.31
CA GLU A 2 -14.98 -75.42 -12.54
C GLU A 2 -13.81 -75.19 -13.48
N LYS A 3 -12.96 -74.19 -13.19
CA LYS A 3 -11.82 -73.79 -14.02
C LYS A 3 -10.61 -73.53 -13.12
N SER A 4 -9.44 -74.05 -13.51
CA SER A 4 -8.15 -73.77 -12.86
C SER A 4 -7.21 -73.07 -13.85
N GLY A 5 -6.38 -72.14 -13.38
CA GLY A 5 -5.61 -71.22 -14.25
C GLY A 5 -4.11 -71.18 -13.94
N PHE A 6 -3.33 -70.69 -14.92
CA PHE A 6 -1.88 -70.45 -14.91
C PHE A 6 -1.00 -71.65 -14.53
N PHE A 7 -0.91 -72.60 -15.45
CA PHE A 7 0.03 -73.71 -15.43
C PHE A 7 0.90 -73.67 -16.67
N ASN A 8 2.10 -74.25 -16.58
CA ASN A 8 2.98 -74.39 -17.74
C ASN A 8 2.25 -75.17 -18.85
N ALA A 9 2.36 -74.66 -20.08
CA ALA A 9 1.89 -75.37 -21.26
C ALA A 9 2.84 -76.56 -21.53
N MET A 10 2.27 -77.71 -21.87
CA MET A 10 3.00 -78.89 -22.29
C MET A 10 2.84 -79.07 -23.80
N LYS A 11 3.93 -79.41 -24.47
CA LYS A 11 3.90 -79.72 -25.90
C LYS A 11 3.27 -81.09 -26.11
N VAL A 12 2.17 -81.15 -26.84
CA VAL A 12 1.47 -82.40 -27.22
C VAL A 12 1.43 -82.45 -28.76
N GLY A 13 2.28 -83.29 -29.34
CA GLY A 13 2.54 -83.28 -30.79
C GLY A 13 3.18 -81.96 -31.24
N ASP A 14 2.61 -81.33 -32.27
CA ASP A 14 3.04 -80.01 -32.78
C ASP A 14 2.26 -78.83 -32.19
N THR A 15 1.44 -79.07 -31.17
CA THR A 15 0.58 -78.05 -30.54
C THR A 15 0.81 -77.96 -29.03
N TRP A 16 0.44 -76.83 -28.43
CA TRP A 16 0.44 -76.64 -26.98
C TRP A 16 -0.93 -77.00 -26.41
N ASP A 17 -0.95 -77.76 -25.32
CA ASP A 17 -2.19 -78.20 -24.66
C ASP A 17 -3.01 -77.05 -24.04
N ARG A 18 -2.39 -75.89 -23.83
CA ARG A 18 -2.97 -74.73 -23.14
C ARG A 18 -2.59 -73.43 -23.83
N ILE A 19 -3.60 -72.59 -24.07
CA ILE A 19 -3.45 -71.23 -24.61
C ILE A 19 -4.28 -70.30 -23.72
N TYR A 20 -3.65 -69.26 -23.18
CA TYR A 20 -4.33 -68.25 -22.37
C TYR A 20 -4.74 -67.06 -23.23
N LYS A 21 -6.02 -66.69 -23.17
CA LYS A 21 -6.52 -65.45 -23.77
C LYS A 21 -6.30 -64.26 -22.84
N ALA A 22 -6.35 -63.04 -23.38
CA ALA A 22 -6.25 -61.82 -22.60
C ALA A 22 -7.33 -61.74 -21.50
N GLU A 23 -8.53 -62.26 -21.78
CA GLU A 23 -9.63 -62.32 -20.82
C GLU A 23 -9.30 -63.19 -19.61
N ASN A 24 -8.51 -64.27 -19.78
CA ASN A 24 -8.09 -65.10 -18.64
C ASN A 24 -7.19 -64.31 -17.66
N PHE A 25 -6.34 -63.42 -18.18
CA PHE A 25 -5.51 -62.55 -17.36
C PHE A 25 -6.32 -61.39 -16.77
N ALA A 26 -7.22 -60.78 -17.55
CA ALA A 26 -8.09 -59.73 -17.05
C ALA A 26 -9.01 -60.24 -15.93
N GLU A 27 -9.63 -61.41 -16.08
CA GLU A 27 -10.41 -62.08 -15.02
C GLU A 27 -9.57 -62.28 -13.75
N TYR A 28 -8.33 -62.75 -13.90
CA TYR A 28 -7.42 -62.91 -12.77
C TYR A 28 -7.10 -61.59 -12.07
N PHE A 29 -6.68 -60.56 -12.81
CA PHE A 29 -6.36 -59.25 -12.24
C PHE A 29 -7.58 -58.56 -11.63
N ALA A 30 -8.76 -58.71 -12.23
CA ALA A 30 -10.00 -58.15 -11.71
C ALA A 30 -10.40 -58.72 -10.34
N THR A 31 -9.84 -59.88 -9.93
CA THR A 31 -10.12 -60.45 -8.61
C THR A 31 -9.47 -59.70 -7.45
N PHE A 32 -8.43 -58.89 -7.72
CA PHE A 32 -7.70 -58.15 -6.67
C PHE A 32 -7.33 -56.70 -7.06
N ILE A 33 -7.54 -56.28 -8.31
CA ILE A 33 -7.36 -54.91 -8.80
C ILE A 33 -8.73 -54.33 -9.15
N GLY A 34 -9.20 -53.38 -8.34
CA GLY A 34 -10.45 -52.65 -8.61
C GLY A 34 -10.34 -51.69 -9.81
N ASN A 35 -11.50 -51.31 -10.36
CA ASN A 35 -11.58 -50.30 -11.41
C ASN A 35 -11.19 -48.91 -10.85
N GLY A 36 -10.39 -48.15 -11.59
CA GLY A 36 -10.01 -46.81 -11.18
C GLY A 36 -8.68 -46.32 -11.77
N VAL A 37 -8.28 -45.12 -11.34
CA VAL A 37 -6.96 -44.54 -11.61
C VAL A 37 -5.94 -45.03 -10.58
N PHE A 38 -4.72 -45.31 -11.03
CA PHE A 38 -3.63 -45.68 -10.15
C PHE A 38 -3.10 -44.44 -9.41
N PRO A 39 -3.04 -44.45 -8.06
CA PRO A 39 -2.85 -43.22 -7.28
C PRO A 39 -1.41 -42.71 -7.24
N ASN A 40 -0.44 -43.46 -7.76
CA ASN A 40 0.99 -43.12 -7.67
C ASN A 40 1.60 -42.92 -9.07
N PRO A 41 2.11 -41.72 -9.39
CA PRO A 41 2.06 -40.48 -8.59
C PRO A 41 0.64 -39.92 -8.48
N ALA A 42 0.38 -39.06 -7.48
CA ALA A 42 -0.95 -38.46 -7.24
C ALA A 42 -1.51 -37.68 -8.45
N THR A 43 -0.63 -37.22 -9.33
CA THR A 43 -0.96 -36.54 -10.59
C THR A 43 -1.37 -37.49 -11.71
N GLY A 44 -1.38 -38.81 -11.48
CA GLY A 44 -1.69 -39.83 -12.47
C GLY A 44 -3.05 -39.59 -13.12
N LEU A 45 -3.06 -39.42 -14.45
CA LEU A 45 -4.27 -39.14 -15.26
C LEU A 45 -5.07 -37.92 -14.80
N GLN A 46 -4.44 -36.97 -14.09
CA GLN A 46 -5.05 -35.71 -13.73
C GLN A 46 -5.36 -34.88 -14.97
N VAL A 47 -6.55 -34.29 -15.02
CA VAL A 47 -6.93 -33.32 -16.05
C VAL A 47 -6.59 -31.92 -15.54
N ILE A 48 -5.80 -31.18 -16.31
CA ILE A 48 -5.40 -29.80 -16.01
C ILE A 48 -5.76 -28.87 -17.15
N GLU A 49 -5.83 -27.58 -16.84
CA GLU A 49 -6.15 -26.52 -17.78
C GLU A 49 -5.05 -26.25 -18.80
N THR A 50 -5.40 -25.48 -19.84
CA THR A 50 -4.44 -24.91 -20.79
C THR A 50 -4.84 -23.48 -21.15
N ASP A 51 -4.07 -22.81 -22.00
CA ASP A 51 -4.35 -21.46 -22.48
C ASP A 51 -5.40 -21.39 -23.61
N LYS A 52 -5.98 -22.53 -24.02
CA LYS A 52 -6.88 -22.67 -25.18
C LYS A 52 -8.11 -23.52 -24.84
N MET A 53 -9.01 -23.73 -25.81
CA MET A 53 -10.12 -24.68 -25.74
C MET A 53 -9.63 -26.14 -25.82
N GLN A 54 -8.80 -26.53 -24.86
CA GLN A 54 -8.24 -27.88 -24.72
C GLN A 54 -7.85 -28.12 -23.26
N VAL A 55 -7.71 -29.38 -22.88
CA VAL A 55 -7.23 -29.80 -21.56
C VAL A 55 -6.06 -30.76 -21.71
N THR A 56 -5.21 -30.84 -20.70
CA THR A 56 -4.09 -31.79 -20.67
C THR A 56 -4.34 -32.88 -19.64
N ILE A 57 -4.27 -34.14 -20.05
CA ILE A 57 -4.31 -35.30 -19.15
C ILE A 57 -2.88 -35.75 -18.90
N LYS A 58 -2.47 -35.72 -17.63
CA LYS A 58 -1.12 -36.13 -17.22
C LYS A 58 -0.88 -37.62 -17.47
N LYS A 59 0.40 -37.98 -17.63
CA LYS A 59 0.81 -39.39 -17.67
C LYS A 59 0.31 -40.17 -16.45
N GLY A 60 -0.03 -41.44 -16.63
CA GLY A 60 -0.60 -42.25 -15.54
C GLY A 60 -1.16 -43.57 -16.01
N LYS A 61 -1.71 -44.34 -15.07
CA LYS A 61 -2.23 -45.69 -15.30
C LYS A 61 -3.64 -45.82 -14.73
N ALA A 62 -4.44 -46.69 -15.32
CA ALA A 62 -5.77 -47.02 -14.81
C ALA A 62 -6.13 -48.47 -15.15
N TRP A 63 -7.09 -49.03 -14.41
CA TRP A 63 -7.62 -50.36 -14.64
C TRP A 63 -9.13 -50.31 -14.84
N ILE A 64 -9.61 -51.07 -15.83
CA ILE A 64 -11.03 -51.28 -16.11
C ILE A 64 -11.25 -52.76 -16.38
N ASN A 65 -12.01 -53.42 -15.51
CA ASN A 65 -12.38 -54.85 -15.57
C ASN A 65 -11.15 -55.76 -15.78
N GLY A 66 -10.05 -55.47 -15.07
CA GLY A 66 -8.79 -56.22 -15.16
C GLY A 66 -7.88 -55.87 -16.35
N PHE A 67 -8.34 -55.02 -17.28
CA PHE A 67 -7.52 -54.48 -18.37
C PHE A 67 -6.84 -53.17 -17.95
N ILE A 68 -5.60 -52.97 -18.42
CA ILE A 68 -4.78 -51.81 -18.06
C ILE A 68 -4.79 -50.74 -19.15
N TYR A 69 -4.85 -49.49 -18.74
CA TYR A 69 -4.53 -48.31 -19.53
C TYR A 69 -3.24 -47.68 -19.03
N ILE A 70 -2.38 -47.25 -19.96
CA ILE A 70 -1.14 -46.52 -19.65
C ILE A 70 -1.06 -45.32 -20.59
N ASN A 71 -1.07 -44.13 -20.02
CA ASN A 71 -0.69 -42.90 -20.69
C ASN A 71 0.77 -42.59 -20.35
N THR A 72 1.67 -42.59 -21.34
CA THR A 72 3.11 -42.45 -21.11
C THR A 72 3.55 -40.99 -20.99
N ASP A 73 2.85 -40.07 -21.66
CA ASP A 73 3.17 -38.64 -21.74
C ASP A 73 1.90 -37.78 -21.59
N ASP A 74 2.08 -36.48 -21.42
CA ASP A 74 0.96 -35.53 -21.32
C ASP A 74 0.12 -35.54 -22.60
N LEU A 75 -1.16 -35.89 -22.46
CA LEU A 75 -2.10 -36.04 -23.57
C LEU A 75 -2.98 -34.79 -23.67
N ILE A 76 -2.87 -34.06 -24.77
CA ILE A 76 -3.69 -32.88 -25.03
C ILE A 76 -4.99 -33.33 -25.70
N ILE A 77 -6.12 -32.94 -25.11
CA ILE A 77 -7.45 -33.24 -25.63
C ILE A 77 -8.16 -31.93 -25.99
N PRO A 78 -8.52 -31.72 -27.26
CA PRO A 78 -9.29 -30.56 -27.67
C PRO A 78 -10.71 -30.64 -27.09
N ILE A 79 -11.25 -29.49 -26.70
CA ILE A 79 -12.65 -29.33 -26.31
C ILE A 79 -13.33 -28.53 -27.40
N ASP A 80 -14.51 -28.97 -27.84
CA ASP A 80 -15.26 -28.29 -28.89
C ASP A 80 -15.56 -26.83 -28.48
N VAL A 81 -15.65 -25.92 -29.46
CA VAL A 81 -15.88 -24.50 -29.19
C VAL A 81 -17.17 -24.26 -28.39
N ALA A 82 -17.16 -23.22 -27.56
CA ALA A 82 -18.33 -22.82 -26.78
C ALA A 82 -19.44 -22.24 -27.66
N ASP A 83 -20.68 -22.35 -27.20
CA ASP A 83 -21.81 -21.59 -27.77
C ASP A 83 -21.74 -20.13 -27.29
N GLY A 84 -22.28 -19.19 -28.08
CA GLY A 84 -22.25 -17.77 -27.74
C GLY A 84 -23.16 -17.37 -26.58
N VAL A 85 -24.13 -18.22 -26.20
CA VAL A 85 -25.22 -17.87 -25.27
C VAL A 85 -25.41 -18.92 -24.18
N LEU A 86 -25.25 -20.21 -24.49
CA LEU A 86 -25.56 -21.32 -23.59
C LEU A 86 -24.31 -22.01 -23.05
N ASN A 87 -24.40 -22.49 -21.81
CA ASN A 87 -23.34 -23.27 -21.17
C ASN A 87 -23.50 -24.76 -21.50
N ARG A 88 -22.44 -25.56 -21.35
CA ARG A 88 -22.52 -27.03 -21.34
C ARG A 88 -21.49 -27.64 -20.39
N ILE A 89 -21.67 -28.90 -20.03
CA ILE A 89 -20.68 -29.68 -19.26
C ILE A 89 -20.24 -30.86 -20.12
N ASP A 90 -18.95 -30.90 -20.46
CA ASP A 90 -18.34 -32.02 -21.17
C ASP A 90 -17.65 -32.93 -20.14
N LYS A 91 -17.68 -34.25 -20.34
CA LYS A 91 -17.06 -35.22 -19.42
C LYS A 91 -15.87 -35.90 -20.06
N ILE A 92 -14.71 -35.86 -19.42
CA ILE A 92 -13.52 -36.60 -19.83
C ILE A 92 -13.61 -37.99 -19.23
N VAL A 93 -13.74 -39.00 -20.09
CA VAL A 93 -13.86 -40.40 -19.67
C VAL A 93 -12.70 -41.24 -20.18
N LEU A 94 -12.33 -42.24 -19.39
CA LEU A 94 -11.53 -43.36 -19.86
C LEU A 94 -12.50 -44.49 -20.25
N ARG A 95 -12.57 -44.82 -21.53
CA ARG A 95 -13.52 -45.78 -22.09
C ARG A 95 -12.81 -47.06 -22.48
N TYR A 96 -13.19 -48.17 -21.86
CA TYR A 96 -12.94 -49.51 -22.36
C TYR A 96 -14.00 -49.86 -23.41
N ASP A 97 -13.58 -50.12 -24.64
CA ASP A 97 -14.44 -50.45 -25.77
C ASP A 97 -14.25 -51.92 -26.13
N THR A 98 -15.29 -52.74 -25.94
CA THR A 98 -15.19 -54.20 -26.10
C THR A 98 -15.07 -54.62 -27.57
N VAL A 99 -15.60 -53.80 -28.49
CA VAL A 99 -15.55 -54.03 -29.93
C VAL A 99 -14.17 -53.70 -30.49
N LYS A 100 -13.64 -52.52 -30.15
CA LYS A 100 -12.30 -52.08 -30.58
C LYS A 100 -11.16 -52.72 -29.79
N ARG A 101 -11.47 -53.30 -28.62
CA ARG A 101 -10.52 -53.93 -27.69
C ARG A 101 -9.42 -52.97 -27.23
N GLU A 102 -9.81 -51.74 -26.91
CA GLU A 102 -8.89 -50.71 -26.42
C GLU A 102 -9.47 -49.94 -25.24
N ILE A 103 -8.57 -49.32 -24.46
CA ILE A 103 -8.93 -48.30 -23.47
C ILE A 103 -8.36 -46.97 -23.95
N ARG A 104 -9.22 -45.95 -24.13
CA ARG A 104 -8.81 -44.61 -24.58
C ARG A 104 -9.55 -43.51 -23.81
N VAL A 105 -8.88 -42.37 -23.68
CA VAL A 105 -9.52 -41.14 -23.22
C VAL A 105 -10.47 -40.64 -24.31
N LYS A 106 -11.69 -40.28 -23.93
CA LYS A 106 -12.70 -39.66 -24.81
C LYS A 106 -13.36 -38.49 -24.11
N VAL A 107 -13.78 -37.51 -24.90
CA VAL A 107 -14.67 -36.44 -24.47
C VAL A 107 -16.10 -36.86 -24.75
N LYS A 108 -16.98 -36.76 -23.75
CA LYS A 108 -18.42 -36.87 -23.92
C LYS A 108 -19.01 -35.48 -23.82
N ASN A 109 -19.49 -34.96 -24.94
CA ASN A 109 -20.04 -33.62 -24.97
C ASN A 109 -21.39 -33.58 -24.25
N GLY A 110 -21.61 -32.52 -23.47
CA GLY A 110 -22.92 -32.20 -22.90
C GLY A 110 -23.83 -31.47 -23.87
N ASN A 111 -25.08 -31.32 -23.46
CA ASN A 111 -26.05 -30.50 -24.19
C ASN A 111 -25.94 -29.04 -23.73
N PHE A 112 -26.13 -28.11 -24.67
CA PHE A 112 -26.21 -26.68 -24.37
C PHE A 112 -27.48 -26.35 -23.58
N ALA A 113 -27.32 -25.69 -22.43
CA ALA A 113 -28.42 -25.25 -21.58
C ALA A 113 -28.00 -24.06 -20.69
N SER A 114 -28.98 -23.31 -20.17
CA SER A 114 -28.73 -22.29 -19.16
C SER A 114 -28.22 -22.89 -17.85
N SER A 115 -28.76 -24.04 -17.47
CA SER A 115 -28.32 -24.90 -16.37
C SER A 115 -27.90 -26.26 -16.94
N PRO A 116 -26.64 -26.44 -17.33
CA PRO A 116 -26.17 -27.65 -17.98
C PRO A 116 -26.09 -28.84 -17.01
N ILE A 117 -26.32 -30.04 -17.54
CA ILE A 117 -26.29 -31.31 -16.80
C ILE A 117 -25.14 -32.16 -17.35
N GLU A 118 -24.42 -32.85 -16.47
CA GLU A 118 -23.32 -33.72 -16.84
C GLU A 118 -23.77 -34.96 -17.65
N PRO A 119 -23.01 -35.38 -18.68
CA PRO A 119 -23.29 -36.61 -19.42
C PRO A 119 -23.22 -37.87 -18.56
N LEU A 120 -24.15 -38.82 -18.74
CA LEU A 120 -24.11 -40.10 -18.04
C LEU A 120 -22.97 -40.99 -18.54
N LEU A 121 -22.41 -41.84 -17.66
CA LEU A 121 -21.41 -42.85 -18.03
C LEU A 121 -22.06 -44.04 -18.75
N GLN A 122 -21.37 -44.57 -19.76
CA GLN A 122 -21.73 -45.84 -20.40
C GLN A 122 -21.04 -46.99 -19.65
N ARG A 123 -21.83 -47.94 -19.12
CA ARG A 123 -21.36 -49.14 -18.43
C ARG A 123 -22.27 -50.31 -18.77
N ASP A 124 -22.11 -50.83 -19.98
CA ASP A 124 -22.89 -51.93 -20.56
C ASP A 124 -21.97 -52.96 -21.23
N ALA A 125 -22.52 -53.84 -22.06
CA ALA A 125 -21.74 -54.89 -22.75
C ALA A 125 -20.79 -54.33 -23.83
N ASP A 126 -21.05 -53.14 -24.35
CA ASP A 126 -20.32 -52.54 -25.46
C ASP A 126 -19.19 -51.62 -24.97
N ALA A 127 -19.39 -50.96 -23.83
CA ALA A 127 -18.35 -50.14 -23.22
C ALA A 127 -18.48 -49.99 -21.71
N TYR A 128 -17.33 -49.76 -21.07
CA TYR A 128 -17.23 -49.41 -19.65
C TYR A 128 -16.40 -48.14 -19.46
N GLU A 129 -17.02 -47.11 -18.87
CA GLU A 129 -16.43 -45.78 -18.71
C GLU A 129 -16.14 -45.42 -17.24
N LEU A 130 -14.98 -44.79 -17.03
CA LEU A 130 -14.59 -44.11 -15.79
C LEU A 130 -14.45 -42.61 -16.05
N ALA A 131 -15.04 -41.75 -15.22
CA ALA A 131 -14.96 -40.30 -15.38
C ALA A 131 -13.70 -39.72 -14.73
N LEU A 132 -12.79 -39.12 -15.51
CA LEU A 132 -11.61 -38.46 -14.96
C LEU A 132 -11.95 -37.04 -14.45
N ALA A 133 -12.72 -36.27 -15.22
CA ALA A 133 -13.15 -34.93 -14.84
C ALA A 133 -14.40 -34.47 -15.59
N ASP A 134 -15.11 -33.51 -15.01
CA ASP A 134 -16.12 -32.69 -15.69
C ASP A 134 -15.55 -31.33 -16.06
N ILE A 135 -15.86 -30.87 -17.27
CA ILE A 135 -15.37 -29.62 -17.86
C ILE A 135 -16.57 -28.72 -18.11
N LYS A 136 -16.67 -27.64 -17.35
CA LYS A 136 -17.68 -26.61 -17.56
C LYS A 136 -17.27 -25.70 -18.70
N VAL A 137 -18.01 -25.75 -19.81
CA VAL A 137 -17.82 -24.84 -20.94
C VAL A 137 -18.85 -23.72 -20.83
N SER A 138 -18.41 -22.55 -20.37
CA SER A 138 -19.26 -21.37 -20.23
C SER A 138 -19.52 -20.71 -21.59
N ALA A 139 -20.67 -20.03 -21.72
CA ALA A 139 -21.03 -19.29 -22.92
C ALA A 139 -19.92 -18.29 -23.33
N GLY A 140 -19.53 -18.30 -24.60
CA GLY A 140 -18.48 -17.44 -25.15
C GLY A 140 -17.05 -17.75 -24.66
N ALA A 141 -16.82 -18.90 -24.00
CA ALA A 141 -15.48 -19.26 -23.54
C ALA A 141 -14.51 -19.47 -24.71
N ILE A 142 -13.32 -18.87 -24.59
CA ILE A 142 -12.21 -19.01 -25.54
C ILE A 142 -11.04 -19.85 -25.00
N LYS A 143 -11.12 -20.25 -23.72
CA LYS A 143 -10.16 -21.13 -23.03
C LYS A 143 -10.85 -21.82 -21.86
N ILE A 144 -10.28 -22.94 -21.42
CA ILE A 144 -10.69 -23.65 -20.21
C ILE A 144 -9.77 -23.26 -19.06
N THR A 145 -10.31 -22.87 -17.91
CA THR A 145 -9.52 -22.55 -16.71
C THR A 145 -9.57 -23.69 -15.69
N GLN A 146 -8.67 -23.71 -14.71
CA GLN A 146 -8.67 -24.76 -13.68
C GLN A 146 -9.96 -24.76 -12.83
N ALA A 147 -10.64 -23.61 -12.69
CA ALA A 147 -11.92 -23.51 -12.00
C ALA A 147 -13.09 -24.15 -12.78
N ASP A 148 -12.92 -24.35 -14.09
CA ASP A 148 -13.91 -25.02 -14.94
C ASP A 148 -13.78 -26.55 -14.88
N ILE A 149 -12.72 -27.08 -14.24
CA ILE A 149 -12.41 -28.51 -14.18
C ILE A 149 -12.78 -29.06 -12.81
N THR A 150 -13.73 -30.00 -12.77
CA THR A 150 -14.09 -30.75 -11.57
C THR A 150 -13.46 -32.14 -11.63
N ASP A 151 -12.49 -32.43 -10.77
CA ASP A 151 -11.82 -33.73 -10.72
C ASP A 151 -12.72 -34.82 -10.12
N LEU A 152 -12.91 -35.92 -10.84
CA LEU A 152 -13.79 -37.03 -10.46
C LEU A 152 -13.03 -38.31 -10.10
N ARG A 153 -11.69 -38.31 -10.14
CA ARG A 153 -10.85 -39.50 -9.93
C ARG A 153 -11.06 -40.13 -8.54
N LEU A 154 -11.26 -39.29 -7.52
CA LEU A 154 -11.51 -39.75 -6.14
C LEU A 154 -12.96 -40.21 -5.89
N ASN A 155 -13.88 -39.94 -6.82
CA ASN A 155 -15.27 -40.34 -6.66
C ASN A 155 -15.46 -41.82 -7.08
N LYS A 156 -15.71 -42.69 -6.09
CA LYS A 156 -15.86 -44.15 -6.28
C LYS A 156 -16.98 -44.55 -7.24
N SER A 157 -18.08 -43.79 -7.33
CA SER A 157 -19.17 -44.14 -8.25
C SER A 157 -18.84 -43.77 -9.70
N MET A 158 -17.94 -42.81 -9.92
CA MET A 158 -17.61 -42.25 -11.24
C MET A 158 -16.33 -42.81 -11.83
N CYS A 159 -15.24 -42.86 -11.06
CA CYS A 159 -13.96 -43.43 -11.48
C CYS A 159 -13.36 -44.30 -10.38
N GLY A 160 -13.11 -43.72 -9.21
CA GLY A 160 -12.43 -44.38 -8.12
C GLY A 160 -10.92 -44.53 -8.34
N ILE A 161 -10.24 -44.91 -7.27
CA ILE A 161 -8.80 -45.22 -7.26
C ILE A 161 -8.64 -46.73 -7.22
N VAL A 162 -7.67 -47.25 -7.98
CA VAL A 162 -7.30 -48.66 -7.92
C VAL A 162 -6.91 -49.04 -6.50
N HIS A 163 -7.62 -50.00 -5.91
CA HIS A 163 -7.28 -50.58 -4.62
C HIS A 163 -6.77 -52.02 -4.81
N GLY A 164 -5.61 -52.34 -4.21
CA GLY A 164 -5.09 -53.71 -4.09
C GLY A 164 -5.40 -54.31 -2.71
N THR A 165 -5.45 -55.63 -2.61
CA THR A 165 -5.98 -56.42 -1.47
C THR A 165 -5.19 -56.40 -0.15
N VAL A 166 -4.20 -55.55 0.08
CA VAL A 166 -3.50 -55.46 1.39
C VAL A 166 -3.10 -54.02 1.75
N GLU A 167 -4.07 -53.25 2.24
CA GLU A 167 -4.07 -52.52 3.51
C GLU A 167 -5.43 -51.83 3.62
N GLN A 168 -6.29 -52.43 4.43
CA GLN A 168 -7.65 -51.96 4.65
C GLN A 168 -7.63 -50.78 5.62
N VAL A 169 -8.02 -49.61 5.13
CA VAL A 169 -8.83 -48.70 5.94
C VAL A 169 -10.03 -48.33 5.08
N ASP A 170 -11.24 -48.75 5.49
CA ASP A 170 -12.47 -48.20 4.92
C ASP A 170 -12.58 -46.74 5.37
N THR A 171 -11.95 -45.85 4.61
CA THR A 171 -11.98 -44.42 4.87
C THR A 171 -13.28 -43.79 4.39
N THR A 172 -14.26 -44.54 3.89
CA THR A 172 -15.54 -43.96 3.43
C THR A 172 -16.26 -43.27 4.58
N THR A 173 -16.29 -43.90 5.75
CA THR A 173 -16.93 -43.33 6.95
C THR A 173 -16.17 -42.10 7.45
N ILE A 174 -14.84 -42.16 7.52
CA ILE A 174 -14.04 -41.01 7.99
C ILE A 174 -14.03 -39.86 6.98
N PHE A 175 -14.07 -40.15 5.67
CA PHE A 175 -14.20 -39.15 4.61
C PHE A 175 -15.57 -38.49 4.61
N ASN A 176 -16.67 -39.25 4.79
CA ASN A 176 -18.01 -38.69 4.94
C ASN A 176 -18.14 -37.82 6.20
N GLN A 177 -17.50 -38.22 7.31
CA GLN A 177 -17.42 -37.41 8.52
C GLN A 177 -16.61 -36.13 8.29
N PHE A 178 -15.46 -36.22 7.63
CA PHE A 178 -14.63 -35.07 7.30
C PHE A 178 -15.33 -34.10 6.34
N GLN A 179 -15.98 -34.60 5.29
CA GLN A 179 -16.74 -33.80 4.34
C GLN A 179 -17.94 -33.13 5.01
N SER A 180 -18.67 -33.84 5.87
CA SER A 180 -19.78 -33.27 6.64
C SER A 180 -19.30 -32.20 7.63
N TRP A 181 -18.20 -32.46 8.33
CA TRP A 181 -17.55 -31.47 9.22
C TRP A 181 -17.09 -30.24 8.44
N TYR A 182 -16.48 -30.42 7.27
CA TYR A 182 -16.03 -29.33 6.40
C TYR A 182 -17.21 -28.46 5.95
N THR A 183 -18.27 -29.07 5.40
CA THR A 183 -19.47 -28.34 4.97
C THR A 183 -20.15 -27.61 6.13
N GLN A 184 -20.21 -28.23 7.32
CA GLN A 184 -20.76 -27.58 8.52
C GLN A 184 -19.89 -26.42 9.01
N LYS A 185 -18.56 -26.57 8.98
CA LYS A 185 -17.63 -25.51 9.38
C LYS A 185 -17.61 -24.35 8.41
N GLN A 186 -17.70 -24.63 7.11
CA GLN A 186 -17.85 -23.60 6.09
C GLN A 186 -19.14 -22.81 6.31
N LYS A 187 -20.27 -23.49 6.53
CA LYS A 187 -21.53 -22.82 6.85
C LYS A 187 -21.46 -22.00 8.15
N GLN A 188 -20.87 -22.54 9.21
CA GLN A 188 -20.65 -21.80 10.46
C GLN A 188 -19.81 -20.55 10.23
N TYR A 189 -18.73 -20.66 9.45
CA TYR A 189 -17.87 -19.53 9.13
C TYR A 189 -18.61 -18.46 8.33
N ASP A 190 -19.39 -18.85 7.33
CA ASP A 190 -20.19 -17.94 6.52
C ASP A 190 -21.27 -17.23 7.37
N ASP A 191 -21.95 -17.98 8.23
CA ASP A 191 -22.96 -17.45 9.17
C ASP A 191 -22.31 -16.50 10.21
N ASP A 192 -21.16 -16.87 10.77
CA ASP A 192 -20.42 -16.06 11.76
C ASP A 192 -19.86 -14.78 11.12
N ILE A 193 -19.30 -14.84 9.91
CA ILE A 193 -18.85 -13.67 9.16
C ILE A 193 -20.03 -12.74 8.86
N THR A 194 -21.15 -13.29 8.41
CA THR A 194 -22.36 -12.50 8.10
C THR A 194 -22.88 -11.82 9.36
N LYS A 195 -22.97 -12.55 10.47
CA LYS A 195 -23.40 -12.02 11.78
C LYS A 195 -22.44 -10.96 12.30
N TRP A 196 -21.14 -11.24 12.33
CA TRP A 196 -20.12 -10.30 12.79
C TRP A 196 -20.12 -9.03 11.96
N THR A 197 -20.23 -9.15 10.64
CA THR A 197 -20.28 -7.99 9.72
C THR A 197 -21.52 -7.13 10.01
N LYS A 198 -22.69 -7.75 10.22
CA LYS A 198 -23.91 -7.04 10.58
C LYS A 198 -23.79 -6.32 11.92
N GLU A 199 -23.35 -7.02 12.97
CA GLU A 199 -23.22 -6.47 14.32
C GLU A 199 -22.21 -5.32 14.38
N LYS A 200 -21.07 -5.44 13.67
CA LYS A 200 -20.06 -4.38 13.61
C LYS A 200 -20.54 -3.17 12.82
N LYS A 201 -21.27 -3.39 11.71
CA LYS A 201 -21.89 -2.30 10.96
C LYS A 201 -22.90 -1.54 11.80
N GLU A 202 -23.83 -2.23 12.46
CA GLU A 202 -24.83 -1.60 13.32
C GLU A 202 -24.18 -0.84 14.49
N ALA A 203 -23.15 -1.41 15.11
CA ALA A 203 -22.40 -0.75 16.18
C ALA A 203 -21.67 0.51 15.68
N PHE A 204 -21.04 0.45 14.50
CA PHE A 204 -20.36 1.58 13.90
C PHE A 204 -21.34 2.69 13.51
N ASP A 205 -22.44 2.35 12.84
CA ASP A 205 -23.48 3.31 12.42
C ASP A 205 -24.06 4.04 13.65
N LYS A 206 -24.33 3.30 14.73
CA LYS A 206 -24.79 3.88 16.00
C LYS A 206 -23.74 4.83 16.60
N TRP A 207 -22.50 4.39 16.74
CA TRP A 207 -21.40 5.21 17.28
C TRP A 207 -21.17 6.48 16.45
N TYR A 208 -21.24 6.37 15.12
CA TYR A 208 -21.07 7.50 14.20
C TYR A 208 -22.17 8.53 14.39
N ILE A 209 -23.44 8.11 14.43
CA ILE A 209 -24.57 9.01 14.65
C ILE A 209 -24.47 9.70 16.02
N GLU A 210 -24.19 8.93 17.08
CA GLU A 210 -24.09 9.45 18.44
C GLU A 210 -22.97 10.49 18.56
N ASN A 211 -21.78 10.19 18.05
CA ASN A 211 -20.66 11.13 18.12
C ASN A 211 -20.84 12.35 17.23
N THR A 212 -21.36 12.19 16.02
CA THR A 212 -21.58 13.33 15.12
C THR A 212 -22.63 14.25 15.71
N THR A 213 -23.72 13.69 16.27
CA THR A 213 -24.76 14.47 16.96
C THR A 213 -24.21 15.17 18.19
N ALA A 214 -23.43 14.48 19.02
CA ALA A 214 -22.83 15.06 20.22
C ALA A 214 -21.84 16.19 19.87
N PHE A 215 -21.01 16.00 18.83
CA PHE A 215 -20.11 17.02 18.32
C PHE A 215 -20.88 18.24 17.80
N MET A 216 -21.87 18.02 16.92
CA MET A 216 -22.67 19.11 16.35
C MET A 216 -23.41 19.90 17.43
N ASN A 217 -23.95 19.23 18.45
CA ASN A 217 -24.59 19.90 19.58
C ASN A 217 -23.59 20.76 20.38
N LYS A 218 -22.39 20.24 20.66
CA LYS A 218 -21.32 21.00 21.34
C LYS A 218 -20.85 22.17 20.49
N PHE A 219 -20.62 21.96 19.21
CA PHE A 219 -20.18 23.00 18.28
C PHE A 219 -21.23 24.10 18.13
N ASN A 220 -22.49 23.74 17.89
CA ASN A 220 -23.58 24.73 17.77
C ASN A 220 -23.80 25.51 19.07
N LYS A 221 -23.62 24.86 20.22
CA LYS A 221 -23.66 25.54 21.52
C LYS A 221 -22.51 26.53 21.66
N TRP A 222 -21.26 26.09 21.46
CA TRP A 222 -20.07 26.94 21.50
C TRP A 222 -20.17 28.10 20.52
N TYR A 223 -20.61 27.86 19.29
CA TYR A 223 -20.76 28.87 18.24
C TYR A 223 -21.74 29.96 18.68
N ARG A 224 -22.92 29.58 19.19
CA ARG A 224 -23.90 30.52 19.72
C ARG A 224 -23.36 31.33 20.90
N GLU A 225 -22.75 30.66 21.88
CA GLU A 225 -22.23 31.31 23.09
C GLU A 225 -21.15 32.34 22.75
N ASN A 226 -20.17 31.98 21.90
CA ASN A 226 -19.13 32.93 21.49
C ASN A 226 -19.67 34.03 20.58
N THR A 227 -20.63 33.74 19.69
CA THR A 227 -21.23 34.80 18.85
C THR A 227 -21.91 35.85 19.74
N THR A 228 -22.65 35.42 20.76
CA THR A 228 -23.26 36.33 21.73
C THR A 228 -22.22 37.09 22.55
N GLU A 229 -21.13 36.44 22.97
CA GLU A 229 -20.03 37.10 23.69
C GLU A 229 -19.34 38.16 22.82
N TRP A 230 -18.99 37.82 21.58
CA TRP A 230 -18.38 38.76 20.64
C TRP A 230 -19.31 39.93 20.28
N GLU A 231 -20.61 39.69 20.11
CA GLU A 231 -21.59 40.76 19.91
C GLU A 231 -21.63 41.70 21.12
N ASN A 232 -21.60 41.17 22.35
CA ASN A 232 -21.56 41.97 23.58
C ASN A 232 -20.26 42.75 23.73
N ASP A 233 -19.11 42.12 23.47
CA ASP A 233 -17.79 42.75 23.51
C ASP A 233 -17.68 43.85 22.46
N PHE A 234 -18.13 43.58 21.24
CA PHE A 234 -18.18 44.56 20.16
C PHE A 234 -19.08 45.73 20.52
N ASN A 235 -20.29 45.50 21.02
CA ASN A 235 -21.21 46.57 21.39
C ASN A 235 -20.66 47.39 22.57
N THR A 236 -20.00 46.75 23.54
CA THR A 236 -19.37 47.43 24.67
C THR A 236 -18.21 48.32 24.21
N TRP A 237 -17.34 47.78 23.36
CA TRP A 237 -16.26 48.54 22.73
C TRP A 237 -16.80 49.69 21.86
N PHE A 238 -17.83 49.41 21.07
CA PHE A 238 -18.46 50.38 20.17
C PHE A 238 -19.07 51.55 20.96
N GLU A 239 -19.83 51.27 22.02
CA GLU A 239 -20.39 52.33 22.88
C GLU A 239 -19.30 53.10 23.64
N SER A 240 -18.19 52.45 24.02
CA SER A 240 -17.02 53.13 24.60
C SER A 240 -16.37 54.13 23.64
N ILE A 241 -16.21 53.78 22.36
CA ILE A 241 -15.66 54.68 21.35
C ILE A 241 -16.68 55.74 20.93
N LYS A 242 -17.95 55.35 20.76
CA LYS A 242 -19.03 56.26 20.37
C LYS A 242 -19.20 57.38 21.39
N GLY A 243 -19.16 57.10 22.69
CA GLY A 243 -19.17 58.12 23.74
C GLY A 243 -17.92 59.02 23.76
N GLN A 244 -16.79 58.55 23.22
CA GLN A 244 -15.63 59.40 23.00
C GLN A 244 -15.79 60.29 21.76
N LEU A 245 -16.46 59.81 20.71
CA LEU A 245 -16.68 60.50 19.44
C LEU A 245 -17.83 61.54 19.48
N ASP A 246 -18.91 61.24 20.19
CA ASP A 246 -20.06 62.15 20.38
C ASP A 246 -19.84 63.05 21.60
N GLY A 247 -19.38 64.27 21.34
CA GLY A 247 -19.44 65.39 22.28
C GLY A 247 -18.09 66.05 22.62
N ASP A 248 -17.01 65.27 22.67
CA ASP A 248 -15.70 65.78 23.16
C ASP A 248 -14.62 65.81 22.06
N VAL A 249 -14.82 65.15 20.92
CA VAL A 249 -13.86 65.21 19.78
C VAL A 249 -13.78 66.60 19.19
N ALA A 250 -14.92 67.28 18.98
CA ALA A 250 -14.90 68.64 18.43
C ALA A 250 -14.23 69.64 19.38
N ALA A 251 -14.47 69.52 20.69
CA ALA A 251 -13.84 70.36 21.71
C ALA A 251 -12.33 70.07 21.85
N LYS A 252 -11.94 68.78 21.88
CA LYS A 252 -10.52 68.36 21.93
C LYS A 252 -9.77 68.63 20.63
N LEU A 253 -10.41 68.53 19.46
CA LEU A 253 -9.81 68.96 18.19
C LEU A 253 -9.59 70.46 18.21
N THR A 254 -10.58 71.25 18.62
CA THR A 254 -10.44 72.71 18.69
C THR A 254 -9.30 73.11 19.64
N ALA A 255 -9.21 72.48 20.81
CA ALA A 255 -8.10 72.70 21.75
C ALA A 255 -6.73 72.28 21.16
N LYS A 256 -6.65 71.14 20.46
CA LYS A 256 -5.43 70.70 19.77
C LYS A 256 -5.06 71.57 18.57
N THR A 257 -6.02 72.10 17.83
CA THR A 257 -5.77 73.03 16.72
C THR A 257 -5.17 74.32 17.25
N ILE A 258 -5.73 74.89 18.34
CA ILE A 258 -5.18 76.07 19.00
C ILE A 258 -3.77 75.78 19.58
N GLU A 259 -3.54 74.59 20.13
CA GLU A 259 -2.21 74.18 20.63
C GLU A 259 -1.18 73.99 19.50
N LEU A 260 -1.61 73.45 18.35
CA LEU A 260 -0.77 73.26 17.16
C LEU A 260 -0.45 74.59 16.47
N GLU A 261 -1.41 75.50 16.34
CA GLU A 261 -1.20 76.87 15.83
C GLU A 261 -0.16 77.62 16.69
N ASN A 262 -0.30 77.55 18.03
CA ASN A 262 0.69 78.14 18.95
C ASN A 262 2.07 77.46 18.90
N LYS A 263 2.15 76.16 18.61
CA LYS A 263 3.43 75.46 18.42
C LYS A 263 4.06 75.81 17.07
N ILE A 264 3.28 75.94 16.01
CA ILE A 264 3.75 76.34 14.67
C ILE A 264 4.36 77.75 14.70
N ASP A 265 3.71 78.69 15.40
CA ASP A 265 4.23 80.06 15.56
C ASP A 265 5.54 80.14 16.37
N ASN A 266 5.92 79.07 17.08
CA ASN A 266 7.09 79.02 17.96
C ASN A 266 8.12 77.92 17.58
N ILE A 267 8.06 77.36 16.37
CA ILE A 267 9.10 76.44 15.88
C ILE A 267 10.33 77.23 15.41
N GLU A 268 11.40 77.21 16.20
CA GLU A 268 12.76 77.46 15.73
C GLU A 268 13.46 76.13 15.43
N VAL A 269 13.85 75.89 14.18
CA VAL A 269 14.59 74.70 13.78
C VAL A 269 16.09 75.02 13.78
N PRO A 270 16.90 74.52 14.73
CA PRO A 270 18.34 74.70 14.66
C PRO A 270 18.89 73.88 13.49
N VAL A 271 19.35 74.58 12.45
CA VAL A 271 20.03 73.99 11.30
C VAL A 271 21.38 73.43 11.76
N LYS A 272 21.48 72.11 11.94
CA LYS A 272 22.69 71.48 12.49
C LYS A 272 23.78 71.16 11.45
N SER A 273 23.47 71.16 10.15
CA SER A 273 24.47 71.19 9.07
C SER A 273 23.82 71.49 7.72
N VAL A 274 24.51 72.26 6.86
CA VAL A 274 24.10 72.58 5.48
C VAL A 274 25.18 72.09 4.52
N ASN A 275 24.80 71.58 3.35
CA ASN A 275 25.76 71.18 2.31
C ASN A 275 26.50 72.43 1.77
N GLY A 276 27.79 72.55 2.06
CA GLY A 276 28.61 73.72 1.72
C GLY A 276 28.88 73.95 0.22
N LYS A 277 28.40 73.09 -0.68
CA LYS A 277 28.53 73.28 -2.14
C LYS A 277 27.22 73.60 -2.86
N THR A 278 26.07 73.14 -2.36
CA THR A 278 24.77 73.28 -3.04
C THR A 278 23.72 74.04 -2.23
N GLY A 279 23.92 74.23 -0.91
CA GLY A 279 22.96 74.92 -0.05
C GLY A 279 21.72 74.10 0.34
N GLU A 280 21.64 72.82 -0.06
CA GLU A 280 20.54 71.94 0.32
C GLU A 280 20.72 71.34 1.72
N ILE A 281 19.57 71.08 2.37
CA ILE A 281 19.46 70.46 3.70
C ILE A 281 19.44 68.94 3.51
N GLU A 282 20.46 68.24 4.00
CA GLU A 282 20.53 66.78 3.97
C GLU A 282 19.98 66.19 5.27
N LEU A 283 18.86 65.46 5.19
CA LEU A 283 18.31 64.67 6.29
C LEU A 283 18.84 63.24 6.21
N LYS A 284 19.46 62.73 7.29
CA LYS A 284 19.96 61.36 7.36
C LYS A 284 18.89 60.45 7.96
N ALA A 285 18.95 59.16 7.64
CA ALA A 285 17.98 58.15 8.12
C ALA A 285 17.87 58.07 9.66
N GLY A 286 18.89 58.48 10.40
CA GLY A 286 18.87 58.56 11.87
C GLY A 286 18.04 59.70 12.46
N ASP A 287 17.60 60.65 11.63
CA ASP A 287 16.88 61.86 12.07
C ASP A 287 15.35 61.64 12.18
N ILE A 288 14.86 60.42 11.90
CA ILE A 288 13.42 60.07 11.88
C ILE A 288 13.11 59.04 12.98
N LYS A 289 12.27 59.42 13.96
CA LYS A 289 11.72 58.48 14.99
C LYS A 289 10.24 58.21 14.73
N THR A 290 9.84 56.93 14.72
CA THR A 290 8.42 56.51 14.59
C THR A 290 7.77 56.26 15.95
N SER A 291 6.44 56.38 16.01
CA SER A 291 5.63 56.35 17.24
C SER A 291 5.28 54.97 17.79
N CYS A 292 5.63 53.89 17.09
CA CYS A 292 5.50 52.52 17.58
C CYS A 292 6.89 51.92 17.76
N GLU A 293 7.12 51.22 18.87
CA GLU A 293 8.40 50.59 19.28
C GLU A 293 8.87 49.44 18.36
N LYS A 294 8.72 49.59 17.04
CA LYS A 294 9.14 48.66 16.00
C LYS A 294 10.11 49.37 15.07
N SER A 295 11.23 48.72 14.74
CA SER A 295 12.27 49.31 13.90
C SER A 295 11.79 49.53 12.46
N ILE A 296 12.44 50.44 11.73
CA ILE A 296 12.17 50.69 10.30
C ILE A 296 12.36 49.40 9.48
N GLU A 297 13.24 48.49 9.90
CA GLU A 297 13.40 47.18 9.26
C GLU A 297 12.12 46.31 9.35
N GLN A 298 11.36 46.42 10.44
CA GLN A 298 10.12 45.65 10.63
C GLN A 298 8.94 46.18 9.78
N ARG A 299 8.96 47.47 9.38
CA ARG A 299 7.95 48.05 8.47
C ARG A 299 8.30 47.82 7.00
N LEU A 300 9.58 47.84 6.64
CA LEU A 300 10.04 47.42 5.31
C LEU A 300 9.71 45.94 5.03
N ASP A 301 9.66 45.09 6.07
CA ASP A 301 9.34 43.67 5.96
C ASP A 301 7.88 43.37 5.51
N THR A 302 6.93 44.26 5.84
CA THR A 302 5.54 44.09 5.37
C THR A 302 5.40 44.45 3.89
N ILE A 303 6.24 45.36 3.40
CA ILE A 303 6.26 45.84 2.01
C ILE A 303 7.05 44.87 1.12
N TYR A 304 8.17 44.29 1.60
CA TYR A 304 8.93 43.28 0.86
C TYR A 304 8.14 41.97 0.62
N ARG A 305 7.18 41.64 1.50
CA ARG A 305 6.30 40.47 1.36
C ARG A 305 5.30 40.57 0.20
N GLU A 306 5.05 41.77 -0.32
CA GLU A 306 4.19 41.95 -1.50
C GLU A 306 4.96 41.87 -2.83
N ASP A 307 6.28 42.12 -2.84
CA ASP A 307 7.07 42.23 -4.08
C ASP A 307 7.95 41.02 -4.41
N THR A 308 8.36 40.19 -3.43
CA THR A 308 9.17 39.01 -3.72
C THR A 308 8.33 37.74 -3.72
N LYS A 309 8.26 37.06 -4.87
CA LYS A 309 7.62 35.74 -5.07
C LYS A 309 8.25 34.58 -4.24
N SER A 310 9.00 34.87 -3.18
CA SER A 310 9.74 33.91 -2.34
C SER A 310 10.03 34.45 -0.93
N ILE A 311 10.08 33.56 0.07
CA ILE A 311 10.48 33.78 1.47
C ILE A 311 11.84 33.10 1.69
N MET A 312 12.83 33.85 2.18
CA MET A 312 14.16 33.33 2.53
C MET A 312 14.33 33.38 4.05
N LEU A 313 14.46 32.24 4.72
CA LEU A 313 14.71 32.12 6.15
C LEU A 313 16.12 31.59 6.40
N TYR A 314 16.80 32.15 7.39
CA TYR A 314 18.12 31.74 7.85
C TYR A 314 18.01 31.26 9.30
N VAL A 315 18.60 30.11 9.59
CA VAL A 315 18.62 29.51 10.93
C VAL A 315 20.06 29.24 11.33
N ASP A 316 20.43 29.71 12.52
CA ASP A 316 21.74 29.50 13.14
C ASP A 316 21.52 29.08 14.59
N GLY A 317 21.76 27.80 14.90
CA GLY A 317 21.57 27.28 16.25
C GLY A 317 22.63 27.75 17.26
N VAL A 318 23.65 28.50 16.81
CA VAL A 318 24.72 29.04 17.64
C VAL A 318 24.54 30.54 17.88
N ASN A 319 24.31 31.32 16.83
CA ASN A 319 24.25 32.79 16.91
C ASN A 319 22.84 33.37 16.70
N GLY A 320 21.84 32.53 16.40
CA GLY A 320 20.48 32.98 16.14
C GLY A 320 19.70 33.37 17.39
N LEU A 321 18.59 34.08 17.17
CA LEU A 321 17.60 34.41 18.20
C LEU A 321 16.21 34.26 17.60
N ASP A 322 15.29 33.57 18.29
CA ASP A 322 13.91 33.38 17.81
C ASP A 322 13.04 34.64 17.87
N SER A 323 13.57 35.73 18.45
CA SER A 323 13.02 37.08 18.33
C SER A 323 13.33 37.74 16.99
N ASN A 324 14.31 37.22 16.23
CA ASN A 324 14.64 37.72 14.90
C ASN A 324 13.55 37.34 13.88
N SER A 325 13.50 38.04 12.75
CA SER A 325 12.62 37.66 11.64
C SER A 325 13.13 36.42 10.90
N GLY A 326 14.44 36.18 10.92
CA GLY A 326 15.09 35.13 10.12
C GLY A 326 15.31 35.50 8.66
N LEU A 327 14.98 36.71 8.23
CA LEU A 327 15.00 37.08 6.81
C LEU A 327 16.35 37.61 6.33
N SER A 328 17.34 37.68 7.21
CA SER A 328 18.71 38.08 6.92
C SER A 328 19.71 37.14 7.59
N LYS A 329 20.84 36.86 6.93
CA LYS A 329 21.96 36.10 7.50
C LYS A 329 22.54 36.76 8.75
N SER A 330 22.42 38.09 8.89
CA SER A 330 22.90 38.82 10.07
C SER A 330 21.96 38.71 11.28
N HIS A 331 20.71 38.30 11.07
CA HIS A 331 19.70 38.14 12.11
C HIS A 331 18.94 36.82 11.91
N PRO A 332 19.63 35.66 12.02
CA PRO A 332 19.01 34.36 11.81
C PRO A 332 18.11 33.97 13.00
N LEU A 333 17.17 33.06 12.75
CA LEU A 333 16.41 32.37 13.79
C LEU A 333 17.31 31.40 14.55
N LEU A 334 16.99 31.12 15.81
CA LEU A 334 17.73 30.15 16.61
C LEU A 334 17.26 28.73 16.32
N THR A 335 15.95 28.53 16.14
CA THR A 335 15.34 27.19 16.05
C THR A 335 14.68 26.92 14.70
N LEU A 336 14.66 25.64 14.32
CA LEU A 336 13.94 25.18 13.14
C LEU A 336 12.44 25.26 13.34
N GLU A 337 11.95 25.03 14.57
CA GLU A 337 10.56 25.17 14.96
C GLU A 337 10.05 26.60 14.67
N LYS A 338 10.84 27.62 15.01
CA LYS A 338 10.48 29.00 14.72
C LYS A 338 10.48 29.28 13.22
N ALA A 339 11.44 28.73 12.48
CA ALA A 339 11.46 28.85 11.02
C ALA A 339 10.21 28.21 10.39
N PHE A 340 9.82 27.01 10.80
CA PHE A 340 8.61 26.33 10.34
C PHE A 340 7.32 27.08 10.71
N ALA A 341 7.26 27.67 11.91
CA ALA A 341 6.13 28.49 12.34
C ALA A 341 5.97 29.77 11.52
N ASN A 342 7.08 30.32 11.00
CA ASN A 342 7.07 31.51 10.14
C ASN A 342 6.62 31.22 8.70
N ILE A 343 6.39 29.96 8.33
CA ILE A 343 5.88 29.58 7.01
C ILE A 343 4.34 29.68 7.01
N PRO A 344 3.73 30.51 6.15
CA PRO A 344 2.28 30.54 5.98
C PRO A 344 1.72 29.18 5.53
N THR A 345 0.47 28.88 5.86
CA THR A 345 -0.22 27.64 5.41
C THR A 345 -0.23 27.52 3.89
N VAL A 346 -0.57 28.62 3.20
CA VAL A 346 -0.42 28.74 1.75
C VAL A 346 0.78 29.65 1.51
N HIS A 347 1.84 29.12 0.92
CA HIS A 347 3.12 29.83 0.83
C HIS A 347 3.61 29.98 -0.62
N PRO A 348 4.38 31.05 -0.93
CA PRO A 348 5.14 31.17 -2.17
C PRO A 348 6.36 30.23 -2.12
N ASN A 349 7.43 30.52 -2.87
CA ASN A 349 8.70 29.81 -2.70
C ASN A 349 9.24 30.07 -1.30
N VAL A 350 9.74 29.06 -0.60
CA VAL A 350 10.28 29.16 0.76
C VAL A 350 11.60 28.42 0.79
N TYR A 351 12.64 29.10 1.25
CA TYR A 351 13.98 28.54 1.39
C TYR A 351 14.43 28.75 2.82
N ILE A 352 14.86 27.68 3.48
CA ILE A 352 15.39 27.68 4.84
C ILE A 352 16.84 27.25 4.75
N GLU A 353 17.77 28.20 4.91
CA GLU A 353 19.20 27.92 4.94
C GLU A 353 19.64 27.75 6.40
N ILE A 354 20.11 26.55 6.74
CA ILE A 354 20.80 26.29 8.00
C ILE A 354 22.25 26.73 7.83
N ILE A 355 22.61 27.84 8.47
CA ILE A 355 23.94 28.46 8.38
C ILE A 355 24.82 28.15 9.61
N GLY A 356 24.23 27.64 10.69
CA GLY A 356 24.95 27.12 11.85
C GLY A 356 24.24 25.90 12.43
N ASP A 357 25.00 24.97 12.99
CA ASP A 357 24.50 23.72 13.57
C ASP A 357 23.32 23.96 14.53
N ILE A 358 22.23 23.22 14.35
CA ILE A 358 21.04 23.31 15.21
C ILE A 358 20.90 22.08 16.11
N GLN A 359 20.42 22.30 17.33
CA GLN A 359 20.11 21.27 18.31
C GLN A 359 18.61 21.20 18.54
N ILE A 360 17.98 20.09 18.14
CA ILE A 360 16.55 19.87 18.35
C ILE A 360 16.31 19.06 19.64
N LYS A 361 15.41 19.56 20.49
CA LYS A 361 15.11 18.95 21.81
C LYS A 361 13.89 18.03 21.76
N ASN A 362 12.96 18.32 20.85
CA ASN A 362 11.72 17.58 20.66
C ASN A 362 11.60 17.14 19.21
N ASP A 363 10.67 16.22 18.96
CA ASP A 363 10.27 15.93 17.60
C ASP A 363 9.61 17.18 17.01
N ILE A 364 9.92 17.47 15.76
CA ILE A 364 9.42 18.68 15.08
C ILE A 364 8.51 18.20 13.96
N THR A 365 7.30 18.74 13.91
CA THR A 365 6.36 18.45 12.83
C THR A 365 6.17 19.71 11.99
N LEU A 366 6.46 19.61 10.70
CA LEU A 366 5.95 20.54 9.72
C LEU A 366 4.63 19.99 9.19
N TYR A 367 3.55 20.75 9.35
CA TYR A 367 2.21 20.29 8.99
C TYR A 367 1.43 21.31 8.16
N ASN A 368 0.55 20.81 7.28
CA ASN A 368 -0.42 21.60 6.50
C ASN A 368 0.21 22.78 5.76
N LYS A 369 1.23 22.52 4.95
CA LYS A 369 1.86 23.53 4.08
C LYS A 369 1.58 23.19 2.63
N PHE A 370 0.95 24.14 1.96
CA PHE A 370 0.49 24.03 0.58
C PHE A 370 1.17 25.12 -0.25
N GLY A 371 2.20 24.72 -1.00
CA GLY A 371 2.87 25.60 -1.95
C GLY A 371 2.27 25.46 -3.36
N ASN A 372 2.41 26.49 -4.19
CA ASN A 372 2.06 26.45 -5.62
C ASN A 372 3.05 25.60 -6.47
N GLY A 373 3.67 24.54 -5.92
CA GLY A 373 4.69 23.71 -6.58
C GLY A 373 5.80 23.19 -5.65
N LEU A 374 6.99 22.91 -6.22
CA LEU A 374 8.23 22.41 -5.57
C LEU A 374 8.93 23.48 -4.69
N ASN A 375 8.16 24.17 -3.87
CA ASN A 375 8.44 25.53 -3.46
C ASN A 375 8.82 25.64 -1.97
N LEU A 376 9.24 24.55 -1.33
CA LEU A 376 9.79 24.56 0.02
C LEU A 376 11.11 23.79 0.05
N LYS A 377 12.19 24.45 0.46
CA LYS A 377 13.53 23.85 0.52
C LYS A 377 14.20 24.12 1.86
N LEU A 378 14.69 23.07 2.51
CA LEU A 378 15.52 23.10 3.70
C LEU A 378 16.93 22.63 3.33
N TYR A 379 17.94 23.46 3.49
CA TYR A 379 19.27 23.14 3.00
C TYR A 379 20.37 23.84 3.78
N SER A 380 21.62 23.50 3.50
CA SER A 380 22.77 24.25 3.99
C SER A 380 23.82 24.40 2.88
N ASN A 381 24.45 25.58 2.81
CA ASN A 381 25.57 25.81 1.89
C ASN A 381 26.93 25.47 2.51
N ASN A 382 27.01 25.33 3.84
CA ASN A 382 28.25 25.06 4.56
C ASN A 382 28.27 23.67 5.21
N GLY A 383 27.29 22.82 4.90
CA GLY A 383 27.20 21.47 5.46
C GLY A 383 26.82 21.46 6.95
N SER A 384 26.07 22.46 7.41
CA SER A 384 25.57 22.53 8.79
C SER A 384 24.75 21.29 9.15
N SER A 385 24.72 21.02 10.45
CA SER A 385 24.10 19.82 11.00
C SER A 385 22.79 20.14 11.70
N ILE A 386 21.81 19.25 11.56
CA ILE A 386 20.65 19.15 12.44
C ILE A 386 20.90 17.99 13.41
N LYS A 387 21.09 18.33 14.69
CA LYS A 387 21.50 17.39 15.73
C LYS A 387 20.36 17.15 16.70
N GLY A 388 20.19 15.89 17.12
CA GLY A 388 19.17 15.52 18.10
C GLY A 388 19.62 14.35 18.99
N THR A 389 18.76 13.96 19.93
CA THR A 389 18.93 12.73 20.70
C THR A 389 17.74 11.82 20.45
N LYS A 390 17.82 10.98 19.41
CA LYS A 390 16.72 10.15 18.92
C LYS A 390 15.47 10.97 18.63
N LYS A 391 15.61 11.94 17.73
CA LYS A 391 14.52 12.87 17.37
C LYS A 391 14.09 12.68 15.94
N GLU A 392 12.89 13.14 15.64
CA GLU A 392 12.27 12.93 14.34
C GLU A 392 11.68 14.23 13.78
N LEU A 393 11.94 14.45 12.50
CA LEU A 393 11.31 15.48 11.69
C LEU A 393 10.16 14.83 10.92
N TYR A 394 8.94 15.19 11.32
CA TYR A 394 7.72 14.73 10.67
C TYR A 394 7.24 15.75 9.64
N PHE A 395 6.92 15.26 8.44
CA PHE A 395 6.31 16.03 7.37
C PHE A 395 4.92 15.49 7.10
N ASP A 396 3.90 16.21 7.57
CA ASP A 396 2.51 15.79 7.58
C ASP A 396 1.64 16.67 6.68
N ASN A 397 1.03 16.09 5.66
CA ASN A 397 0.20 16.81 4.70
C ASN A 397 0.95 18.01 4.06
N ILE A 398 2.15 17.74 3.57
CA ILE A 398 3.04 18.71 2.92
C ILE A 398 3.07 18.44 1.42
N ALA A 399 2.65 19.42 0.61
CA ALA A 399 2.57 19.26 -0.85
C ALA A 399 3.91 18.81 -1.46
N TRP A 400 4.99 19.48 -1.08
CA TRP A 400 6.36 19.09 -1.43
C TRP A 400 7.37 19.81 -0.53
N ILE A 401 8.41 19.12 -0.08
CA ILE A 401 9.60 19.74 0.51
C ILE A 401 10.89 19.07 -0.01
N THR A 402 11.91 19.86 -0.29
CA THR A 402 13.27 19.36 -0.60
C THR A 402 14.19 19.59 0.58
N ILE A 403 14.92 18.56 1.01
CA ILE A 403 15.95 18.59 2.03
C ILE A 403 17.29 18.27 1.36
N SER A 404 18.26 19.18 1.38
CA SER A 404 19.53 18.96 0.70
C SER A 404 20.77 19.47 1.41
N ASP A 405 21.91 18.85 1.13
CA ASP A 405 23.24 19.36 1.51
C ASP A 405 23.41 19.58 3.03
N LEU A 406 22.78 18.72 3.83
CA LEU A 406 22.71 18.79 5.30
C LEU A 406 23.28 17.52 5.95
N ILE A 407 23.69 17.63 7.20
CA ILE A 407 23.99 16.48 8.07
C ILE A 407 22.86 16.29 9.07
N MET A 408 22.23 15.13 9.08
CA MET A 408 21.28 14.72 10.11
C MET A 408 22.01 13.84 11.13
N ASP A 409 22.32 14.35 12.33
CA ASP A 409 23.00 13.61 13.39
C ASP A 409 22.00 13.21 14.46
N ASN A 410 21.65 11.92 14.47
CA ASN A 410 20.69 11.31 15.39
C ASN A 410 19.28 11.93 15.27
N VAL A 411 18.92 12.27 14.03
CA VAL A 411 17.63 12.81 13.61
C VAL A 411 17.08 11.99 12.44
N ILE A 412 15.82 11.56 12.57
CA ILE A 412 15.09 10.77 11.58
C ILE A 412 14.29 11.73 10.69
N VAL A 413 14.22 11.46 9.38
CA VAL A 413 13.36 12.20 8.44
C VAL A 413 12.18 11.31 8.05
N SER A 414 10.96 11.76 8.33
CA SER A 414 9.75 10.96 8.14
C SER A 414 8.66 11.70 7.39
N SER A 415 8.27 11.14 6.25
CA SER A 415 7.09 11.57 5.49
C SER A 415 5.87 10.76 5.92
N ARG A 416 4.76 11.44 6.24
CA ARG A 416 3.50 10.78 6.63
C ARG A 416 2.30 11.42 5.94
N LEU A 417 1.21 10.67 5.83
CA LEU A 417 -0.03 11.13 5.19
C LEU A 417 0.23 11.52 3.73
N SER A 418 -0.52 12.46 3.17
CA SER A 418 -0.35 12.94 1.78
C SER A 418 0.82 13.92 1.65
N SER A 419 2.02 13.49 2.04
CA SER A 419 3.25 14.30 1.98
C SER A 419 4.22 13.80 0.92
N TYR A 420 4.93 14.72 0.26
CA TYR A 420 6.08 14.40 -0.58
C TYR A 420 7.36 15.07 -0.04
N VAL A 421 8.38 14.26 0.26
CA VAL A 421 9.68 14.73 0.76
C VAL A 421 10.79 14.27 -0.19
N ASP A 422 11.55 15.20 -0.74
CA ASP A 422 12.73 14.92 -1.54
C ASP A 422 13.99 15.13 -0.70
N VAL A 423 14.74 14.07 -0.42
CA VAL A 423 15.96 14.06 0.38
C VAL A 423 17.13 13.79 -0.56
N THR A 424 17.99 14.79 -0.77
CA THR A 424 19.11 14.67 -1.72
C THR A 424 20.42 15.17 -1.15
N LYS A 425 21.52 14.42 -1.31
CA LYS A 425 22.85 14.81 -0.78
C LYS A 425 22.85 15.07 0.73
N VAL A 426 22.10 14.28 1.49
CA VAL A 426 22.04 14.36 2.95
C VAL A 426 22.88 13.24 3.55
N THR A 427 23.65 13.58 4.59
CA THR A 427 24.41 12.60 5.38
C THR A 427 23.71 12.32 6.69
N PHE A 428 23.33 11.07 6.90
CA PHE A 428 22.60 10.58 8.07
C PHE A 428 23.56 9.86 9.02
N LYS A 429 23.65 10.27 10.29
CA LYS A 429 24.62 9.73 11.26
C LYS A 429 23.99 9.31 12.59
N LYS A 430 24.22 8.07 13.04
CA LYS A 430 23.93 7.58 14.42
C LYS A 430 22.44 7.41 14.83
N GLN A 431 21.46 7.70 13.97
CA GLN A 431 20.05 7.41 14.25
C GLN A 431 19.69 5.92 14.07
N SER A 432 18.52 5.52 14.60
CA SER A 432 17.99 4.17 14.44
C SER A 432 17.51 3.91 13.01
N PHE A 433 16.60 4.75 12.53
CA PHE A 433 16.15 4.80 11.15
C PHE A 433 16.56 6.13 10.55
N ALA A 434 17.02 6.18 9.30
CA ALA A 434 17.44 7.45 8.71
C ALA A 434 16.30 8.14 7.95
N VAL A 435 15.71 7.44 6.97
CA VAL A 435 14.59 7.96 6.18
C VAL A 435 13.40 7.02 6.23
N CYS A 436 12.23 7.56 6.55
CA CYS A 436 11.00 6.79 6.67
C CYS A 436 9.84 7.35 5.83
N ALA A 437 9.00 6.46 5.32
CA ALA A 437 7.71 6.79 4.72
C ALA A 437 6.60 5.99 5.39
N TYR A 438 5.64 6.67 6.00
CA TYR A 438 4.53 6.07 6.72
C TYR A 438 3.17 6.47 6.14
N MET A 439 2.16 5.60 6.22
CA MET A 439 0.74 5.97 6.09
C MET A 439 0.42 6.85 4.86
N GLY A 440 0.82 6.41 3.66
CA GLY A 440 0.64 7.16 2.42
C GLY A 440 1.70 8.22 2.10
N GLY A 441 2.69 8.40 2.98
CA GLY A 441 3.81 9.32 2.76
C GLY A 441 4.68 8.90 1.59
N HIS A 442 5.15 9.88 0.82
CA HIS A 442 6.07 9.70 -0.30
C HIS A 442 7.43 10.31 0.01
N VAL A 443 8.49 9.57 -0.32
CA VAL A 443 9.87 10.08 -0.21
C VAL A 443 10.67 9.75 -1.46
N ASN A 444 11.39 10.72 -2.00
CA ASN A 444 12.51 10.49 -2.90
C ASN A 444 13.81 10.61 -2.09
N VAL A 445 14.70 9.62 -2.16
CA VAL A 445 15.98 9.61 -1.45
C VAL A 445 17.07 9.41 -2.47
N SER A 446 17.93 10.43 -2.67
CA SER A 446 18.96 10.37 -3.70
C SER A 446 20.33 10.85 -3.22
N ASN A 447 21.42 10.21 -3.65
CA ASN A 447 22.79 10.65 -3.35
C ASN A 447 23.08 10.84 -1.84
N CYS A 448 22.41 10.08 -0.97
CA CYS A 448 22.55 10.20 0.47
C CYS A 448 23.58 9.21 1.02
N THR A 449 24.22 9.59 2.14
CA THR A 449 25.21 8.77 2.85
C THR A 449 24.69 8.38 4.22
N PHE A 450 24.78 7.10 4.57
CA PHE A 450 24.33 6.55 5.86
C PHE A 450 25.50 6.03 6.69
N GLU A 451 25.83 6.71 7.80
CA GLU A 451 26.94 6.38 8.69
C GLU A 451 26.42 5.96 10.08
N ASN A 452 26.80 4.76 10.54
CA ASN A 452 26.44 4.26 11.88
C ASN A 452 24.92 4.23 12.14
N VAL A 453 24.11 3.92 11.12
CA VAL A 453 22.65 3.75 11.28
C VAL A 453 22.37 2.38 11.88
N SER A 454 21.66 2.32 13.01
CA SER A 454 21.60 1.08 13.80
C SER A 454 20.53 0.08 13.32
N SER A 455 19.43 0.55 12.73
CA SER A 455 18.31 -0.30 12.29
C SER A 455 18.20 -0.34 10.78
N ALA A 456 17.72 0.72 10.13
CA ALA A 456 17.61 0.73 8.67
C ALA A 456 17.92 2.10 8.08
N CYS A 457 18.59 2.10 6.92
CA CYS A 457 18.83 3.34 6.19
C CYS A 457 17.51 3.88 5.63
N ILE A 458 16.73 3.02 4.97
CA ILE A 458 15.48 3.41 4.30
C ILE A 458 14.36 2.46 4.73
N TYR A 459 13.25 3.03 5.22
CA TYR A 459 12.14 2.29 5.80
C TYR A 459 10.78 2.76 5.27
N ALA A 460 10.07 1.89 4.54
CA ALA A 460 8.71 2.16 4.05
C ALA A 460 7.68 1.29 4.80
N CYS A 461 6.64 1.91 5.35
CA CYS A 461 5.56 1.24 6.08
C CYS A 461 4.20 1.83 5.71
N GLY A 462 3.50 1.20 4.77
CA GLY A 462 2.30 1.78 4.16
C GLY A 462 2.54 3.09 3.39
N GLY A 463 3.80 3.47 3.15
CA GLY A 463 4.22 4.62 2.33
C GLY A 463 5.07 4.18 1.13
N VAL A 464 5.48 5.14 0.31
CA VAL A 464 6.23 4.90 -0.94
C VAL A 464 7.58 5.62 -0.90
N ILE A 465 8.65 4.91 -1.21
CA ILE A 465 9.99 5.49 -1.35
C ILE A 465 10.56 5.19 -2.74
N HIS A 466 11.15 6.20 -3.37
CA HIS A 466 12.08 6.02 -4.48
C HIS A 466 13.51 6.25 -3.97
N SER A 467 14.38 5.25 -4.10
CA SER A 467 15.76 5.29 -3.61
C SER A 467 16.74 5.24 -4.77
N SER A 468 17.61 6.24 -4.93
CA SER A 468 18.60 6.30 -6.00
C SER A 468 20.00 6.67 -5.52
N ASP A 469 21.02 5.96 -5.99
CA ASP A 469 22.44 6.33 -5.80
C ASP A 469 22.85 6.62 -4.34
N ASN A 470 22.35 5.81 -3.42
CA ASN A 470 22.59 5.95 -1.99
C ASN A 470 23.68 4.98 -1.52
N VAL A 471 24.45 5.38 -0.49
CA VAL A 471 25.56 4.58 0.05
C VAL A 471 25.55 4.54 1.57
N GLY A 472 26.08 3.46 2.13
CA GLY A 472 26.21 3.29 3.58
C GLY A 472 25.81 1.91 4.06
N THR A 473 25.78 1.74 5.38
CA THR A 473 25.50 0.44 6.00
C THR A 473 24.65 0.60 7.25
N ALA A 474 23.68 -0.29 7.41
CA ALA A 474 22.90 -0.47 8.64
C ALA A 474 22.67 -1.95 8.93
N LYS A 475 21.82 -2.28 9.91
CA LYS A 475 21.35 -3.65 10.09
C LYS A 475 20.57 -4.13 8.85
N PHE A 476 19.72 -3.25 8.32
CA PHE A 476 19.01 -3.45 7.06
C PHE A 476 19.26 -2.28 6.11
N GLY A 477 19.62 -2.55 4.85
CA GLY A 477 19.76 -1.49 3.86
C GLY A 477 18.41 -0.82 3.58
N LEU A 478 17.48 -1.63 3.07
CA LEU A 478 16.12 -1.26 2.72
C LEU A 478 15.11 -2.15 3.46
N ILE A 479 14.07 -1.55 4.04
CA ILE A 479 12.95 -2.26 4.65
C ILE A 479 11.62 -1.79 4.05
N ALA A 480 10.78 -2.71 3.57
CA ALA A 480 9.40 -2.44 3.20
C ALA A 480 8.43 -3.33 3.99
N ARG A 481 7.47 -2.73 4.70
CA ARG A 481 6.48 -3.44 5.53
C ARG A 481 5.07 -2.92 5.31
N GLU A 482 4.07 -3.73 5.64
CA GLU A 482 2.66 -3.30 5.74
C GLU A 482 2.17 -2.56 4.49
N GLY A 483 2.38 -3.17 3.32
CA GLY A 483 2.04 -2.57 2.03
C GLY A 483 2.95 -1.42 1.57
N GLY A 484 4.01 -1.11 2.31
CA GLY A 484 5.02 -0.12 1.91
C GLY A 484 5.75 -0.54 0.64
N VAL A 485 6.10 0.43 -0.20
CA VAL A 485 6.74 0.18 -1.50
C VAL A 485 8.05 0.97 -1.58
N ILE A 486 9.14 0.28 -1.89
CA ILE A 486 10.41 0.90 -2.26
C ILE A 486 10.70 0.56 -3.71
N SER A 487 10.88 1.60 -4.53
CA SER A 487 11.51 1.46 -5.84
C SER A 487 12.97 1.87 -5.73
N LYS A 488 13.88 1.16 -6.40
CA LYS A 488 15.31 1.41 -6.32
C LYS A 488 15.97 1.55 -7.69
N GLN A 489 16.95 2.44 -7.78
CA GLN A 489 17.79 2.65 -8.96
C GLN A 489 19.23 2.93 -8.52
N GLY A 490 20.24 2.49 -9.29
CA GLY A 490 21.63 2.78 -8.96
C GLY A 490 22.11 2.15 -7.65
N THR A 491 23.06 2.79 -6.95
CA THR A 491 23.62 2.23 -5.71
C THR A 491 22.62 2.30 -4.56
N GLN A 492 22.66 1.32 -3.66
CA GLN A 492 21.78 1.23 -2.50
C GLN A 492 22.60 0.97 -1.22
N PRO A 493 22.13 1.43 -0.04
CA PRO A 493 22.76 1.07 1.22
C PRO A 493 22.72 -0.44 1.46
N SER A 494 23.77 -0.96 2.07
CA SER A 494 23.89 -2.37 2.42
C SER A 494 23.39 -2.66 3.84
N GLY A 495 22.98 -3.89 4.10
CA GLY A 495 22.59 -4.33 5.43
C GLY A 495 23.49 -5.44 5.95
N THR A 496 23.92 -5.36 7.20
CA THR A 496 24.69 -6.43 7.86
C THR A 496 23.84 -7.66 8.14
N THR A 497 22.52 -7.51 8.30
CA THR A 497 21.56 -8.62 8.40
C THR A 497 20.93 -8.93 7.04
N SER A 498 20.46 -7.90 6.33
CA SER A 498 20.00 -8.07 4.95
C SER A 498 20.03 -6.74 4.20
N ASN A 499 20.45 -6.76 2.94
CA ASN A 499 20.36 -5.58 2.06
C ASN A 499 18.90 -5.14 1.88
N GLU A 500 17.99 -6.11 1.76
CA GLU A 500 16.56 -5.88 1.52
C GLU A 500 15.73 -6.77 2.44
N TYR A 501 14.70 -6.19 3.07
CA TYR A 501 13.82 -6.93 3.96
C TYR A 501 12.36 -6.53 3.73
N THR A 502 11.52 -7.51 3.37
CA THR A 502 10.10 -7.32 3.14
C THR A 502 9.24 -8.15 4.11
N THR A 503 8.10 -7.61 4.54
CA THR A 503 7.06 -8.38 5.27
C THR A 503 5.69 -7.72 5.12
N ASN A 504 4.62 -8.44 5.47
CA ASN A 504 3.24 -7.93 5.50
C ASN A 504 2.83 -7.21 4.19
N GLY A 505 3.16 -7.80 3.04
CA GLY A 505 2.83 -7.24 1.73
C GLY A 505 3.72 -6.06 1.28
N GLY A 506 4.81 -5.76 1.98
CA GLY A 506 5.79 -4.78 1.53
C GLY A 506 6.54 -5.24 0.27
N VAL A 507 6.89 -4.29 -0.60
CA VAL A 507 7.53 -4.56 -1.90
C VAL A 507 8.79 -3.72 -2.05
N ILE A 508 9.89 -4.33 -2.48
CA ILE A 508 11.11 -3.65 -2.91
C ILE A 508 11.38 -4.09 -4.35
N ARG A 509 11.54 -3.15 -5.30
CA ARG A 509 11.77 -3.45 -6.71
C ARG A 509 12.78 -2.53 -7.37
#